data_AF-A0A8D8FTM9-F1
#
_entry.id   AF-A0A8D8FTM9-F1
#
_cell.length_a   1.000
_cell.length_b   1.000
_cell.length_c   1.000
_cell.angle_alpha   90.00
_cell.angle_beta   90.00
_cell.angle_gamma   90.00
#
_symmetry.space_group_name_H-M   'P 1'
#
loop_
_entity.id
_entity.type
_entity.pdbx_description
1 polymer ?
#
loop_
_entity_poly.entity_id
_entity_poly.type
_entity_poly.pdbx_seq_one_letter_code
_entity_poly.pdbx_strand_id
1 'polypeptide(L)'
;KDDDDVVIGKVFMQEFKEGRRASHTAPQVLFSHREPPLELKDTDAAVGDNIGYITFVLFPRHTNASARDNTINLIHTFRDYLHYHIKCSKAYIHTRMRAKTSDFLKVLN
;
A
#
# COMPACT_ATOMS: atom_id res chain seq x y z
N LYS A 1 1.35 4.87 12.38
CA LYS A 1 0.94 5.28 13.76
C LYS A 1 1.31 4.18 14.74
N ASP A 2 1.18 2.91 14.34
CA ASP A 2 1.90 1.77 14.92
C ASP A 2 3.15 1.50 14.06
N ASP A 3 4.28 1.13 14.67
CA ASP A 3 5.53 0.84 13.98
C ASP A 3 5.44 -0.49 13.22
N ASP A 4 4.65 -1.46 13.72
CA ASP A 4 4.41 -2.74 13.04
C ASP A 4 3.66 -2.54 11.71
N ASP A 5 2.70 -1.61 11.69
CA ASP A 5 1.93 -1.28 10.49
C ASP A 5 2.82 -0.65 9.41
N VAL A 6 3.90 0.05 9.81
CA VAL A 6 4.88 0.63 8.87
C VAL A 6 5.62 -0.48 8.15
N VAL A 7 5.98 -1.56 8.83
CA VAL A 7 6.69 -2.70 8.21
C VAL A 7 5.80 -3.40 7.19
N ILE A 8 4.56 -3.74 7.55
CA ILE A 8 3.60 -4.35 6.62
C ILE A 8 3.30 -3.38 5.46
N GLY A 9 3.09 -2.10 5.77
CA GLY A 9 2.85 -1.06 4.77
C GLY A 9 3.97 -0.96 3.73
N LYS A 10 5.25 -1.04 4.14
CA LYS A 10 6.39 -1.05 3.21
C LYS A 10 6.33 -2.22 2.22
N VAL A 11 5.91 -3.40 2.66
CA VAL A 11 5.72 -4.56 1.76
C VAL A 11 4.60 -4.29 0.76
N PHE A 12 3.46 -3.76 1.21
CA PHE A 12 2.37 -3.37 0.29
C PHE A 12 2.86 -2.35 -0.75
N MET A 13 3.64 -1.34 -0.34
CA MET A 13 4.16 -0.33 -1.29
C MET A 13 5.08 -0.94 -2.34
N GLN A 14 5.92 -1.90 -1.95
CA GLN A 14 6.76 -2.64 -2.88
C GLN A 14 5.90 -3.43 -3.90
N GLU A 15 4.87 -4.13 -3.44
CA GLU A 15 3.94 -4.85 -4.33
C GLU A 15 3.19 -3.90 -5.28
N PHE A 16 2.76 -2.72 -4.81
CA PHE A 16 2.13 -1.72 -5.66
C PHE A 16 3.08 -1.18 -6.74
N LYS A 17 4.36 -0.96 -6.41
CA LYS A 17 5.38 -0.58 -7.39
C LYS A 17 5.53 -1.64 -8.48
N GLU A 18 5.35 -2.91 -8.13
CA GLU A 18 5.41 -4.04 -9.04
C GLU A 18 4.07 -4.37 -9.73
N GLY A 19 2.98 -3.66 -9.41
CA GLY A 19 1.63 -3.97 -9.90
C GLY A 19 1.48 -4.03 -11.43
N ARG A 20 2.36 -3.33 -12.17
CA ARG A 20 2.40 -3.40 -13.64
C ARG A 20 2.85 -4.76 -14.20
N ARG A 21 3.42 -5.65 -13.36
CA ARG A 21 3.68 -7.05 -13.70
C ARG A 21 2.37 -7.82 -13.94
N ALA A 22 1.34 -7.52 -13.16
CA ALA A 22 0.03 -8.16 -13.29
C ALA A 22 -0.83 -7.52 -14.39
N SER A 23 -0.69 -6.21 -14.62
CA SER A 23 -1.40 -5.51 -15.70
C SER A 23 -0.53 -4.42 -16.32
N HIS A 24 -0.12 -4.63 -17.57
CA HIS A 24 0.73 -3.68 -18.30
C HIS A 24 0.08 -2.31 -18.52
N THR A 25 -1.26 -2.26 -18.55
CA THR A 25 -2.05 -1.06 -18.75
C THR A 25 -2.39 -0.32 -17.45
N ALA A 26 -2.00 -0.85 -16.28
CA ALA A 26 -2.21 -0.18 -15.01
C ALA A 26 -1.31 1.08 -14.87
N PRO A 27 -1.71 2.06 -14.03
CA PRO A 27 -0.86 3.18 -13.64
C PRO A 27 0.49 2.72 -13.10
N GLN A 28 1.53 3.51 -13.37
CA GLN A 28 2.80 3.32 -12.70
C GLN A 28 2.72 3.91 -11.29
N VAL A 29 3.24 3.18 -10.32
CA VAL A 29 3.31 3.63 -8.93
C VAL A 29 4.76 3.79 -8.52
N LEU A 30 5.08 4.94 -7.93
CA LEU A 30 6.37 5.22 -7.30
C LEU A 30 6.16 5.37 -5.80
N PHE A 31 7.18 5.04 -5.03
CA PHE A 31 7.17 5.16 -3.58
C PHE A 31 8.50 5.72 -3.11
N SER A 32 8.45 6.75 -2.25
CA SER A 32 9.60 7.25 -1.50
C SER A 32 9.28 7.24 -0.01
N HIS A 33 10.33 7.00 0.79
CA HIS A 33 10.24 6.97 2.24
C HIS A 33 11.00 8.16 2.80
N ARG A 34 10.45 8.77 3.87
CA ARG A 34 10.98 9.92 4.60
C ARG A 34 10.98 11.23 3.84
N GLU A 35 11.51 11.24 2.64
CA GLU A 35 11.71 12.44 1.84
C GLU A 35 10.62 12.57 0.76
N PRO A 36 10.06 13.78 0.58
CA PRO A 36 9.14 14.06 -0.50
C PRO A 36 9.84 13.97 -1.87
N PRO A 37 9.08 13.63 -2.93
CA PRO A 37 9.55 13.81 -4.30
C PRO A 37 9.96 15.26 -4.58
N LEU A 38 10.92 15.45 -5.49
CA LEU A 38 11.47 16.77 -5.83
C LEU A 38 10.42 17.73 -6.39
N GLU A 39 9.35 17.20 -6.97
CA GLU A 39 8.21 17.96 -7.47
C GLU A 39 7.43 18.68 -6.35
N LEU A 40 7.57 18.23 -5.10
CA LEU A 40 7.03 18.87 -3.91
C LEU A 40 8.07 19.74 -3.19
N LYS A 41 9.23 19.99 -3.80
CA LYS A 41 10.21 20.93 -3.27
C LYS A 41 9.57 22.32 -3.14
N ASP A 42 9.90 23.01 -2.05
CA ASP A 42 9.37 24.34 -1.70
C ASP A 42 7.88 24.37 -1.32
N THR A 43 7.28 23.19 -1.05
CA THR A 43 5.98 23.06 -0.39
C THR A 43 6.13 22.76 1.10
N ASP A 44 5.01 22.69 1.83
CA ASP A 44 4.94 22.26 3.23
C ASP A 44 4.94 20.72 3.40
N ALA A 45 5.42 19.99 2.38
CA ALA A 45 5.52 18.53 2.39
C ALA A 45 6.33 18.03 3.61
N ALA A 46 5.69 17.18 4.42
CA ALA A 46 6.27 16.66 5.65
C ALA A 46 7.49 15.75 5.40
N VAL A 47 8.46 15.81 6.31
CA VAL A 47 9.63 14.92 6.32
C VAL A 47 9.64 14.15 7.63
N GLY A 48 10.00 12.86 7.60
CA GLY A 48 10.22 12.09 8.82
C GLY A 48 10.12 10.58 8.65
N ASP A 49 10.56 9.83 9.67
CA ASP A 49 10.63 8.37 9.66
C ASP A 49 9.29 7.66 9.42
N ASN A 50 8.18 8.30 9.80
CA ASN A 50 6.83 7.76 9.65
C ASN A 50 6.06 8.37 8.47
N ILE A 51 6.76 9.06 7.57
CA ILE A 51 6.20 9.63 6.35
C ILE A 51 6.60 8.78 5.15
N GLY A 52 5.63 8.51 4.28
CA GLY A 52 5.82 7.83 3.01
C GLY A 52 4.99 8.53 1.93
N TYR A 53 5.61 8.72 0.77
CA TYR A 53 4.97 9.32 -0.38
C TYR A 53 4.70 8.24 -1.42
N ILE A 54 3.45 8.17 -1.87
CA ILE A 54 3.05 7.33 -3.00
C ILE A 54 2.63 8.22 -4.16
N THR A 55 3.17 7.95 -5.33
CA THR A 55 2.93 8.74 -6.55
C THR A 55 2.34 7.84 -7.62
N PHE A 56 1.14 8.18 -8.08
CA PHE A 56 0.49 7.51 -9.21
C PHE A 56 0.71 8.31 -10.49
N VAL A 57 1.34 7.68 -11.49
CA VAL A 57 1.52 8.27 -12.81
C VAL A 57 0.35 7.85 -13.70
N LEU A 58 -0.51 8.81 -14.03
CA LEU A 58 -1.69 8.60 -14.86
C LEU A 58 -1.43 9.04 -16.30
N PHE A 59 -1.96 8.27 -17.25
CA PHE A 59 -1.94 8.57 -18.68
C PHE A 59 -3.37 8.83 -19.17
N PRO A 60 -3.58 9.39 -20.38
CA PRO A 60 -4.93 9.69 -20.89
C PRO A 60 -5.91 8.51 -20.85
N ARG A 61 -5.40 7.27 -20.96
CA ARG A 61 -6.22 6.05 -20.83
C ARG A 61 -6.83 5.86 -19.42
N HIS A 62 -6.25 6.46 -18.39
CA HIS A 62 -6.74 6.40 -17.00
C HIS A 62 -7.69 7.56 -16.67
N THR A 63 -7.72 8.62 -17.48
CA THR A 63 -8.48 9.85 -17.19
C THR A 63 -9.45 10.23 -18.30
N ASN A 64 -9.67 9.33 -19.27
CA ASN A 64 -10.68 9.52 -20.31
C ASN A 64 -12.09 9.58 -19.72
N ALA A 65 -13.05 10.06 -20.52
CA ALA A 65 -14.41 10.31 -20.05
C ALA A 65 -15.11 9.08 -19.42
N SER A 66 -14.80 7.86 -19.87
CA SER A 66 -15.42 6.64 -19.33
C SER A 66 -14.72 6.12 -18.07
N ALA A 67 -13.43 6.39 -17.88
CA ALA A 67 -12.65 5.89 -16.75
C ALA A 67 -12.50 6.90 -15.59
N ARG A 68 -12.57 8.21 -15.89
CA ARG A 68 -12.20 9.29 -14.97
C ARG A 68 -12.88 9.19 -13.61
N ASP A 69 -14.19 9.05 -13.58
CA ASP A 69 -14.95 9.10 -12.33
C ASP A 69 -14.61 7.92 -11.41
N ASN A 70 -14.43 6.73 -12.00
CA ASN A 70 -13.95 5.56 -11.28
C ASN A 70 -12.51 5.75 -10.77
N THR A 71 -11.62 6.30 -11.60
CA THR A 71 -10.23 6.58 -11.20
C THR A 71 -10.15 7.57 -10.04
N ILE A 72 -10.97 8.62 -10.05
CA ILE A 72 -11.07 9.57 -8.93
C ILE A 72 -11.49 8.83 -7.66
N ASN A 73 -12.56 8.04 -7.71
CA ASN A 73 -13.06 7.30 -6.54
C ASN A 73 -12.00 6.34 -5.98
N LEU A 74 -11.30 5.59 -6.85
CA LEU A 74 -10.25 4.66 -6.44
C LEU A 74 -9.06 5.36 -5.78
N ILE A 75 -8.59 6.48 -6.36
CA ILE A 75 -7.47 7.24 -5.77
C ILE A 75 -7.90 7.87 -4.45
N HIS A 76 -9.11 8.43 -4.37
CA HIS A 76 -9.61 9.11 -3.19
C HIS A 76 -9.81 8.17 -2.00
N THR A 77 -10.17 6.91 -2.25
CA THR A 77 -10.38 5.88 -1.23
C THR A 77 -9.14 5.02 -0.95
N PHE A 78 -8.07 5.20 -1.72
CA PHE A 78 -6.87 4.37 -1.66
C PHE A 78 -6.27 4.26 -0.25
N ARG A 79 -6.19 5.38 0.48
CA ARG A 79 -5.60 5.39 1.83
C ARG A 79 -6.37 4.49 2.79
N ASP A 80 -7.69 4.57 2.77
CA ASP A 80 -8.54 3.78 3.66
C ASP A 80 -8.53 2.31 3.26
N TYR A 81 -8.53 2.04 1.95
CA TYR A 81 -8.30 0.70 1.40
C TYR A 81 -6.98 0.10 1.91
N LEU A 82 -5.88 0.83 1.78
CA LEU A 82 -4.56 0.38 2.21
C LEU A 82 -4.53 0.08 3.72
N HIS A 83 -5.02 1.00 4.56
CA HIS A 83 -5.05 0.80 6.00
C HIS A 83 -5.94 -0.37 6.42
N TYR A 84 -7.10 -0.55 5.76
CA TYR A 84 -7.95 -1.70 5.98
C TYR A 84 -7.20 -3.00 5.67
N HIS A 85 -6.53 -3.07 4.52
CA HIS A 85 -5.80 -4.27 4.11
C HIS A 85 -4.57 -4.58 4.97
N ILE A 86 -3.87 -3.56 5.50
CA ILE A 86 -2.81 -3.78 6.49
C ILE A 86 -3.36 -4.47 7.75
N LYS A 87 -4.49 -4.00 8.28
CA LYS A 87 -5.15 -4.61 9.44
C LYS A 87 -5.62 -6.03 9.15
N CYS A 88 -6.22 -6.26 7.98
CA CYS A 88 -6.61 -7.61 7.54
C CYS A 88 -5.40 -8.55 7.45
N SER A 89 -4.28 -8.10 6.90
CA SER A 89 -3.05 -8.89 6.82
C SER A 89 -2.50 -9.23 8.21
N LYS A 90 -2.51 -8.27 9.15
CA LYS A 90 -2.12 -8.51 10.55
C LYS A 90 -3.02 -9.60 11.18
N ALA A 91 -4.34 -9.48 11.03
CA ALA A 91 -5.30 -10.48 11.51
C ALA A 91 -5.08 -11.86 10.86
N TYR A 92 -4.80 -11.90 9.56
CA TYR A 92 -4.51 -13.14 8.84
C TYR A 92 -3.25 -13.83 9.36
N ILE A 93 -2.16 -13.08 9.54
CA ILE A 93 -0.91 -13.61 10.12
C ILE A 93 -1.17 -14.18 11.52
N HIS A 94 -1.93 -13.47 12.36
CA HIS A 94 -2.33 -13.97 13.68
C HIS A 94 -3.12 -15.29 13.61
N THR A 95 -4.06 -15.42 12.68
CA THR A 95 -4.81 -16.66 12.47
C THR A 95 -3.88 -17.82 12.08
N ARG A 96 -2.90 -17.57 11.19
CA ARG A 96 -1.92 -18.58 10.78
C ARG A 96 -1.00 -19.01 11.93
N MET A 97 -0.55 -18.06 12.75
CA MET A 97 0.25 -18.36 13.95
C MET A 97 -0.52 -19.23 14.94
N ARG A 98 -1.81 -18.94 15.18
CA ARG A 98 -2.66 -19.76 16.05
C ARG A 98 -2.86 -21.18 15.52
N ALA A 99 -3.16 -21.31 14.22
CA ALA A 99 -3.28 -22.61 13.59
C ALA A 99 -1.99 -23.42 13.74
N LYS A 100 -0.82 -22.79 13.56
CA LYS A 100 0.45 -23.50 13.68
C LYS A 100 0.79 -23.90 15.12
N THR A 101 0.41 -23.08 16.09
CA THR A 101 0.50 -23.44 17.51
C THR A 101 -0.39 -24.64 17.84
N SER A 102 -1.60 -24.69 17.29
CA SER A 102 -2.51 -25.85 17.43
C SER A 102 -1.90 -27.12 16.86
N ASP A 103 -1.23 -27.05 15.70
CA ASP A 103 -0.50 -28.20 15.15
C ASP A 103 0.62 -28.69 16.08
N PHE A 104 1.40 -27.78 16.67
CA PHE A 104 2.47 -28.16 17.59
C PHE A 104 1.93 -28.82 18.87
N LEU A 105 0.80 -28.35 19.39
CA LEU A 105 0.14 -28.95 20.54
C LEU A 105 -0.35 -30.39 20.26
N LYS A 106 -0.68 -30.73 19.02
CA LYS A 106 -1.04 -32.11 18.62
C LYS A 106 0.15 -33.07 18.55
N VAL A 107 1.37 -32.56 18.47
CA VAL A 107 2.59 -33.39 18.49
C VAL A 107 3.05 -33.63 19.93
N LEU A 108 2.76 -32.69 20.83
CA LEU A 108 3.12 -32.76 22.24
C LEU A 108 2.18 -33.64 23.06
N ASN A 109 0.91 -33.75 22.67
CA ASN A 109 -0.08 -34.63 23.29
C ASN A 109 -0.27 -35.91 22.46
#